data_AF-A0A2W6SI64-F1
#
_entry.id   AF-A0A2W6SI64-F1
#
_cell.length_a   1.000
_cell.length_b   1.000
_cell.length_c   1.000
_cell.angle_alpha   90.00
_cell.angle_beta   90.00
_cell.angle_gamma   90.00
#
_symmetry.space_group_name_H-M   'P 1'
#
loop_
_entity.id
_entity.type
_entity.pdbx_description
1 polymer ?
#
loop_
_entity_poly.entity_id
_entity_poly.type
_entity_poly.pdbx_seq_one_letter_code
_entity_poly.pdbx_strand_id
1 'polypeptide(L)'
;MKIGEKLRGYRYRNNYSQQQVAEFLDISQSTYCDWESDKMFPKIDKLLKISKLFNVGINELLTLEKIDNSSNSKNETLETLLKISETLEKLVFLVEKVVETKT
;
A
#
# COMPACT_ATOMS: atom_id res chain seq x y z
N MET A 1 -2.55 9.61 3.86
CA MET A 1 -3.27 9.63 5.16
C MET A 1 -2.87 8.41 5.96
N LYS A 2 -2.32 8.61 7.16
CA LYS A 2 -1.97 7.52 8.08
C LYS A 2 -3.20 7.09 8.89
N ILE A 3 -3.12 5.96 9.59
CA ILE A 3 -4.25 5.43 10.37
C ILE A 3 -4.68 6.40 11.48
N GLY A 4 -3.75 7.04 12.18
CA GLY A 4 -4.06 7.95 13.28
C GLY A 4 -4.93 9.13 12.86
N GLU A 5 -4.65 9.71 11.69
CA GLU A 5 -5.48 10.76 11.09
C GLU A 5 -6.90 10.27 10.77
N LYS A 6 -7.04 9.03 10.28
CA LYS A 6 -8.36 8.44 10.01
C LYS A 6 -9.16 8.26 11.29
N LEU A 7 -8.55 7.67 12.32
CA LEU A 7 -9.17 7.44 13.62
C LEU A 7 -9.67 8.75 14.22
N ARG A 8 -8.82 9.79 14.20
CA ARG A 8 -9.20 11.14 14.61
C ARG A 8 -10.37 11.69 13.80
N GLY A 9 -10.35 11.51 12.48
CA GLY A 9 -11.44 11.91 11.59
C GLY A 9 -12.77 11.23 11.92
N TYR A 10 -12.76 9.90 12.10
CA TYR A 10 -13.96 9.16 12.47
C TYR A 10 -14.47 9.56 13.87
N ARG A 11 -13.57 9.75 14.83
CA ARG A 11 -13.92 10.23 16.16
C ARG A 11 -14.65 11.57 16.11
N TYR A 12 -14.13 12.55 15.37
CA TYR A 12 -14.77 13.86 15.24
C TYR A 12 -16.11 13.80 14.51
N ARG A 13 -16.24 13.00 13.45
CA ARG A 13 -17.52 12.81 12.75
C ARG A 13 -18.62 12.23 13.64
N ASN A 14 -18.24 11.44 14.64
CA ASN A 14 -19.16 10.87 15.62
C ASN A 14 -19.28 11.69 16.91
N ASN A 15 -18.63 12.87 16.98
CA ASN A 15 -18.61 13.74 18.17
C ASN A 15 -18.11 13.05 19.45
N TYR A 16 -17.15 12.13 19.33
CA TYR A 16 -16.57 11.44 20.47
C TYR A 16 -15.29 12.12 20.99
N SER A 17 -15.07 12.04 22.30
CA SER A 17 -13.78 12.32 22.92
C SER A 17 -12.85 11.10 22.81
N GLN A 18 -11.55 11.30 22.99
CA GLN A 18 -10.60 10.18 23.02
C GLN A 18 -10.92 9.19 24.16
N GLN A 19 -11.41 9.71 25.29
CA GLN A 19 -11.84 8.91 26.43
C GLN A 19 -13.03 8.01 26.08
N GLN A 20 -14.06 8.57 25.42
CA GLN A 20 -15.24 7.80 25.00
C GLN A 20 -14.89 6.67 24.04
N VAL A 21 -14.03 6.93 23.05
CA VAL A 21 -13.58 5.88 22.13
C VAL A 21 -12.76 4.81 22.86
N ALA A 22 -11.90 5.20 23.80
CA ALA A 22 -11.13 4.26 24.60
C ALA A 22 -12.05 3.34 25.45
N GLU A 23 -13.10 3.90 26.04
CA GLU A 23 -14.13 3.14 26.76
C GLU A 23 -14.86 2.15 25.86
N PHE A 24 -15.30 2.57 24.66
CA PHE A 24 -15.96 1.67 23.70
C PHE A 24 -15.05 0.52 23.23
N LEU A 25 -13.75 0.75 23.16
CA LEU A 25 -12.77 -0.24 22.69
C LEU A 25 -12.16 -1.09 23.82
N ASP A 26 -12.48 -0.77 25.07
CA ASP A 26 -11.94 -1.39 26.28
C ASP A 26 -10.40 -1.30 26.30
N ILE A 27 -9.90 -0.06 26.33
CA ILE A 27 -8.47 0.31 26.38
C ILE A 27 -8.30 1.60 27.20
N SER A 28 -7.05 1.96 27.52
CA SER A 28 -6.77 3.28 28.12
C SER A 28 -6.89 4.41 27.10
N GLN A 29 -7.24 5.61 27.57
CA GLN A 29 -7.20 6.83 26.75
C GLN A 29 -5.81 7.07 26.13
N SER A 30 -4.75 6.81 26.89
CA SER A 30 -3.36 6.94 26.41
C SER A 30 -3.09 6.04 25.22
N THR A 31 -3.55 4.78 25.26
CA THR A 31 -3.45 3.83 24.15
C THR A 31 -4.12 4.39 22.90
N TYR A 32 -5.34 4.93 23.04
CA TYR A 32 -6.05 5.51 21.92
C TYR A 32 -5.39 6.80 21.39
N CYS A 33 -4.84 7.63 22.27
CA CYS A 33 -4.06 8.81 21.90
C CYS A 33 -2.78 8.45 21.12
N ASP A 34 -2.09 7.39 21.55
CA ASP A 34 -0.92 6.86 20.85
C ASP A 34 -1.27 6.33 19.44
N TRP A 35 -2.49 5.81 19.26
CA TRP A 35 -3.00 5.46 17.92
C TRP A 35 -3.31 6.68 17.07
N GLU A 36 -3.98 7.70 17.60
CA GLU A 36 -4.28 8.95 16.86
C GLU A 36 -3.03 9.79 16.54
N SER A 37 -1.91 9.51 17.20
CA SER A 37 -0.61 10.16 16.96
C SER A 37 0.38 9.28 16.20
N ASP A 38 -0.07 8.11 15.72
CA ASP A 38 0.75 7.11 15.00
C ASP A 38 2.00 6.64 15.79
N LYS A 39 2.03 6.81 17.12
CA LYS A 39 3.10 6.30 17.99
C LYS A 39 3.02 4.79 18.20
N MET A 40 1.79 4.26 18.19
CA MET A 40 1.52 2.84 18.32
C MET A 40 0.43 2.44 17.34
N PHE A 41 0.48 1.19 16.88
CA PHE A 41 -0.49 0.65 15.95
C PHE A 41 -1.51 -0.26 16.67
N PRO A 42 -2.82 -0.18 16.36
CA PRO A 42 -3.82 -1.09 16.91
C PRO A 42 -3.59 -2.53 16.45
N LYS A 43 -3.70 -3.50 17.35
CA LYS A 43 -3.68 -4.93 17.00
C LYS A 43 -4.95 -5.32 16.22
N ILE A 44 -4.90 -6.47 15.54
CA ILE A 44 -5.98 -6.97 14.67
C ILE A 44 -7.33 -7.05 15.39
N ASP A 45 -7.35 -7.52 16.64
CA ASP A 45 -8.56 -7.60 17.47
C ASP A 45 -9.17 -6.20 17.72
N LYS A 46 -8.33 -5.19 17.93
CA LYS A 46 -8.77 -3.80 18.11
C LYS A 46 -9.21 -3.16 16.79
N LEU A 47 -8.57 -3.49 15.66
CA LEU A 47 -9.03 -3.05 14.33
C LEU A 47 -10.46 -3.51 14.03
N LEU A 48 -10.81 -4.74 14.40
CA LEU A 48 -12.19 -5.25 14.28
C LEU A 48 -13.18 -4.46 15.14
N LYS A 49 -12.81 -4.11 16.37
CA LYS A 49 -13.66 -3.28 17.25
C LYS A 49 -13.83 -1.87 16.68
N ILE A 50 -12.77 -1.25 16.18
CA ILE A 50 -12.80 0.08 15.54
C ILE A 50 -13.70 0.06 14.31
N SER A 51 -13.56 -0.96 13.47
CA SER A 51 -14.38 -1.16 12.26
C SER A 51 -15.87 -1.19 12.62
N LYS A 52 -16.25 -1.93 13.68
CA LYS A 52 -17.62 -1.97 14.19
C LYS A 52 -18.07 -0.64 14.79
N LEU A 53 -17.23 0.00 15.60
CA LEU A 53 -17.56 1.26 16.27
C LEU A 53 -17.86 2.39 15.28
N PHE A 54 -17.05 2.52 14.22
CA PHE A 54 -17.21 3.58 13.23
C PHE A 54 -18.00 3.15 11.99
N ASN A 55 -18.45 1.90 11.92
CA ASN A 55 -19.13 1.31 10.77
C ASN A 55 -18.36 1.48 9.44
N VAL A 56 -17.08 1.08 9.46
CA VAL A 56 -16.16 1.20 8.31
C VAL A 56 -15.45 -0.10 8.04
N GLY A 57 -15.07 -0.35 6.79
CA GLY A 57 -14.27 -1.51 6.44
C GLY A 57 -12.86 -1.45 7.05
N ILE A 58 -12.29 -2.61 7.40
CA ILE A 58 -10.88 -2.69 7.86
C ILE A 58 -9.93 -2.11 6.80
N ASN A 59 -10.25 -2.33 5.52
CA ASN A 59 -9.49 -1.79 4.37
C ASN A 59 -9.54 -0.25 4.29
N GLU A 60 -10.51 0.40 4.93
CA GLU A 60 -10.55 1.86 5.01
C GLU A 60 -9.67 2.37 6.15
N LEU A 61 -9.58 1.63 7.26
CA LEU A 61 -8.69 1.93 8.38
C LEU A 61 -7.23 1.78 7.94
N LEU A 62 -6.91 0.64 7.34
CA LEU A 62 -5.60 0.35 6.81
C LEU A 62 -5.41 1.15 5.52
N THR A 63 -4.46 2.07 5.49
CA THR A 63 -3.94 2.49 4.19
C THR A 63 -3.15 1.30 3.67
N LEU A 64 -3.84 0.39 2.99
CA LEU A 64 -3.17 -0.37 1.95
C LEU A 64 -2.69 0.72 1.01
N GLU A 65 -1.40 1.05 1.08
CA GLU A 65 -0.74 1.55 -0.12
C GLU A 65 -1.25 0.60 -1.18
N LYS A 66 -1.98 1.13 -2.17
CA LYS A 66 -2.22 0.34 -3.37
C LYS A 66 -0.82 -0.11 -3.72
N ILE A 67 -0.53 -1.39 -3.49
CA ILE A 67 0.58 -2.03 -4.14
C ILE A 67 0.11 -1.91 -5.58
N ASP A 68 0.56 -0.84 -6.23
CA ASP A 68 0.20 -0.49 -7.58
C ASP A 68 0.97 -1.50 -8.44
N ASN A 69 0.57 -2.75 -8.35
CA ASN A 69 0.97 -3.82 -9.25
C ASN A 69 0.57 -3.47 -10.69
N SER A 70 -0.27 -2.45 -10.88
CA SER A 70 -0.63 -1.89 -12.18
C SER A 70 0.46 -1.00 -12.81
N SER A 71 1.48 -0.56 -12.07
CA SER A 71 2.48 0.40 -12.57
C SER A 71 3.91 -0.18 -12.63
N ASN A 72 4.29 -1.12 -11.76
CA ASN A 72 5.61 -1.75 -11.83
C ASN A 72 5.72 -2.86 -12.90
N SER A 73 4.72 -3.73 -13.03
CA SER A 73 4.80 -4.89 -13.94
C SER A 73 4.88 -4.49 -15.42
N LYS A 74 4.18 -3.44 -15.84
CA LYS A 74 4.24 -2.95 -17.24
C LYS A 74 5.60 -2.33 -17.58
N ASN A 75 6.20 -1.59 -16.65
CA ASN A 75 7.49 -0.95 -16.88
C ASN A 75 8.63 -1.99 -16.92
N GLU A 76 8.59 -2.99 -16.04
CA GLU A 76 9.53 -4.13 -16.11
C GLU A 76 9.36 -4.95 -17.39
N THR A 77 8.12 -5.18 -17.85
CA THR A 77 7.84 -5.87 -19.12
C THR A 77 8.32 -5.05 -20.32
N LEU A 78 8.14 -3.73 -20.31
CA LEU A 78 8.57 -2.86 -21.40
C LEU A 78 10.10 -2.76 -21.47
N GLU A 79 10.77 -2.63 -20.32
CA GLU A 79 12.24 -2.64 -20.25
C GLU A 79 12.84 -3.96 -20.75
N THR A 80 12.22 -5.09 -20.40
CA THR A 80 12.68 -6.40 -20.87
C THR A 80 12.46 -6.56 -22.38
N LEU A 81 11.32 -6.10 -22.92
CA LEU A 81 11.07 -6.09 -24.36
C LEU A 81 12.07 -5.21 -25.13
N LEU A 82 12.42 -4.03 -24.61
CA LEU A 82 13.44 -3.15 -25.21
C LEU A 82 14.83 -3.80 -25.24
N LYS A 83 15.23 -4.44 -24.14
CA LYS A 83 16.50 -5.18 -24.08
C LYS A 83 16.54 -6.34 -25.08
N ILE A 84 15.42 -7.02 -25.27
CA ILE A 84 15.29 -8.11 -26.26
C ILE A 84 15.42 -7.56 -27.68
N SER A 85 14.73 -6.47 -28.03
CA SER A 85 14.81 -5.91 -29.39
C SER A 85 16.23 -5.49 -29.76
N GLU A 86 16.94 -4.80 -28.86
CA GLU A 86 18.35 -4.43 -29.07
C GLU A 86 19.25 -5.66 -29.27
N THR A 87 18.95 -6.75 -28.56
CA THR A 87 19.73 -7.99 -28.68
C THR A 87 19.47 -8.67 -30.03
N LEU A 88 18.23 -8.64 -30.53
CA LEU A 88 17.88 -9.18 -31.84
C LEU A 88 18.56 -8.42 -32.97
N GLU A 89 18.62 -7.10 -32.91
CA GLU A 89 19.33 -6.27 -33.91
C GLU A 89 20.82 -6.65 -33.99
N LYS A 90 21.46 -6.83 -32.83
CA LYS A 90 22.87 -7.27 -32.77
C LYS A 90 23.06 -8.67 -33.37
N LEU A 91 22.13 -9.59 -33.14
CA LEU A 91 22.20 -10.94 -33.68
C LEU A 91 22.02 -10.96 -35.20
N VAL A 92 21.07 -10.20 -35.73
CA VAL A 92 20.85 -10.10 -37.19
C VAL A 92 22.13 -9.59 -37.86
N PHE A 93 22.73 -8.54 -37.33
CA PHE A 93 24.00 -8.00 -37.85
C PHE A 93 25.13 -9.03 -37.84
N LEU A 94 25.23 -9.87 -36.80
CA LEU A 94 26.22 -10.93 -36.74
C LEU A 94 25.95 -12.03 -37.77
N VAL A 95 24.68 -12.40 -38.00
CA VAL A 95 24.31 -13.39 -39.00
C VAL A 95 24.65 -12.89 -40.41
N GLU A 96 24.34 -11.63 -40.72
CA GLU A 96 24.70 -11.01 -42.01
C GLU A 96 26.21 -11.07 -42.25
N LYS A 97 27.03 -10.70 -41.25
CA LYS A 97 28.49 -10.80 -41.33
C LYS A 97 29.01 -12.23 -41.52
N VAL A 98 28.35 -13.22 -40.91
CA VAL A 98 28.75 -14.63 -41.06
C VAL A 98 28.37 -15.18 -42.44
N VAL A 99 27.27 -14.70 -43.03
CA VAL A 99 26.87 -15.06 -44.40
C VAL A 99 27.84 -14.45 -45.42
N GLU A 100 28.19 -13.18 -45.27
CA GLU A 100 29.13 -12.48 -46.16
C GLU A 100 30.53 -13.12 -46.17
N THR A 101 31.01 -13.60 -45.02
CA THR A 101 32.35 -14.21 -44.89
C THR A 101 32.44 -15.64 -45.46
N LYS A 102 31.33 -16.25 -45.88
CA LYS A 102 31.27 -17.59 -46.50
C LYS A 102 31.10 -17.58 -48.02
N THR A 103 31.02 -16.40 -48.64
CA THR A 103 31.03 -16.18 -50.10
C THR A 103 32.38 -15.67 -50.56
#